data_AF-A0AAU5X6Q1-F1
#
_entry.id   AF-A0AAU5X6Q1-F1
#
_cell.length_a   1.000
_cell.length_b   1.000
_cell.length_c   1.000
_cell.angle_alpha   90.00
_cell.angle_beta   90.00
_cell.angle_gamma   90.00
#
_symmetry.space_group_name_H-M   'P 1'
#
loop_
_entity.id
_entity.type
_entity.pdbx_description
1 polymer ?
#
loop_
_entity_poly.entity_id
_entity_poly.type
_entity_poly.pdbx_seq_one_letter_code
_entity_poly.pdbx_strand_id
1 'polypeptide(L)'
;MLFGRHRTRRTLDESLNKIIVGLCLAAVVCAGCVGWSLVKTQLLKQKQQQVQQSRPTTSPPAAPDVPIPAGWVGSQVTFRMLREALSQADVSASLYALPGQHRPRSVSSYYLLAKTRTGFTAGTVDGRQGRIGAEFSTEDEACRWLYGELAIRETPPIRLTIQQERQAAQATASLVQDVRNGIAGSAGAPLPYPLEPGRLVDAFGQESGMTLSPDGTPFGQRGLPPSARVTVNPKVPNYYRYQVLKQFQVRASIVPTGTDGTGGGVRLTVDAGLFADPPELPTIRWLLRNGYLGRVSVAAVPK
;
A
#
# COMPACT_ATOMS: atom_id res chain seq x y z
N MET A 1 67.39 -5.02 58.80
CA MET A 1 66.28 -4.12 58.44
C MET A 1 65.01 -4.95 58.30
N LEU A 2 64.15 -4.94 59.32
CA LEU A 2 62.84 -5.60 59.32
C LEU A 2 61.81 -4.63 58.73
N PHE A 3 61.26 -4.93 57.56
CA PHE A 3 60.03 -4.30 57.05
C PHE A 3 58.91 -5.34 56.97
N GLY A 4 57.79 -5.03 57.64
CA GLY A 4 56.72 -5.96 58.01
C GLY A 4 55.75 -6.34 56.89
N ARG A 5 55.28 -7.58 56.99
CA ARG A 5 54.44 -8.32 56.02
C ARG A 5 52.93 -7.99 56.07
N HIS A 6 52.53 -6.87 56.68
CA HIS A 6 51.12 -6.58 57.01
C HIS A 6 50.41 -5.53 56.14
N ARG A 7 51.07 -4.90 55.15
CA ARG A 7 50.41 -3.90 54.29
C ARG A 7 49.71 -4.47 53.04
N THR A 8 50.10 -5.67 52.60
CA THR A 8 49.62 -6.26 51.33
C THR A 8 48.25 -6.93 51.42
N ARG A 9 47.76 -7.29 52.63
CA ARG A 9 46.43 -7.92 52.78
C ARG A 9 45.28 -6.93 52.62
N ARG A 10 45.40 -5.71 53.15
CA ARG A 10 44.32 -4.70 53.08
C ARG A 10 44.03 -4.21 51.65
N THR A 11 45.05 -4.09 50.79
CA THR A 11 44.85 -3.64 49.40
C THR A 11 44.27 -4.74 48.51
N LEU A 12 44.58 -6.01 48.79
CA LEU A 12 43.99 -7.16 48.10
C LEU A 12 42.51 -7.31 48.46
N ASP A 13 42.16 -7.21 49.75
CA ASP A 13 40.76 -7.29 50.18
C ASP A 13 39.93 -6.14 49.61
N GLU A 14 40.46 -4.91 49.56
CA GLU A 14 39.75 -3.76 49.00
C GLU A 14 39.54 -3.88 47.47
N SER A 15 40.51 -4.47 46.77
CA SER A 15 40.43 -4.70 45.33
C SER A 15 39.47 -5.85 44.99
N LEU A 16 39.48 -6.93 45.78
CA LEU A 16 38.54 -8.04 45.63
C LEU A 16 37.10 -7.61 45.89
N ASN A 17 36.87 -6.81 46.93
CA ASN A 17 35.52 -6.34 47.25
C ASN A 17 34.95 -5.45 46.12
N LYS A 18 35.79 -4.62 45.48
CA LYS A 18 35.39 -3.81 44.31
C LYS A 18 35.05 -4.67 43.09
N ILE A 19 35.79 -5.76 42.84
CA ILE A 19 35.51 -6.69 41.74
C ILE A 19 34.19 -7.43 41.97
N ILE A 20 33.94 -7.92 43.19
CA ILE A 20 32.71 -8.63 43.53
C ILE A 20 31.49 -7.71 43.36
N VAL A 21 31.57 -6.47 43.85
CA VAL A 21 30.48 -5.49 43.67
C VAL A 21 30.23 -5.18 42.20
N GLY A 22 31.29 -5.01 41.40
CA GLY A 22 31.17 -4.81 39.95
C GLY A 22 30.50 -5.98 39.23
N LEU A 23 30.85 -7.21 39.60
CA LEU A 23 30.24 -8.43 39.04
C LEU A 23 28.75 -8.53 39.39
N CYS A 24 28.39 -8.23 40.64
CA CYS A 24 26.98 -8.24 41.08
C CYS A 24 26.14 -7.18 40.33
N LEU A 25 26.66 -5.96 40.15
CA LEU A 25 25.97 -4.92 39.40
C LEU A 25 25.78 -5.29 37.93
N ALA A 26 26.81 -5.85 37.28
CA ALA A 26 26.72 -6.32 35.91
C ALA A 26 25.67 -7.44 35.77
N ALA A 27 25.63 -8.39 36.70
CA ALA A 27 24.64 -9.46 36.70
C ALA A 27 23.20 -8.94 36.84
N VAL A 28 22.95 -7.96 37.73
CA VAL A 28 21.63 -7.34 37.91
C VAL A 28 21.19 -6.57 36.65
N VAL A 29 22.10 -5.83 36.02
CA VAL A 29 21.80 -5.11 34.77
C VAL A 29 21.48 -6.09 33.64
N CYS A 30 22.27 -7.17 33.49
CA CYS A 30 22.01 -8.20 32.49
C CYS A 30 20.66 -8.90 32.71
N ALA A 31 20.34 -9.27 33.95
CA ALA A 31 19.05 -9.86 34.29
C ALA A 31 17.88 -8.90 34.02
N GLY A 32 18.07 -7.60 34.28
CA GLY A 32 17.10 -6.55 33.96
C GLY A 32 16.86 -6.40 32.45
N CYS A 33 17.92 -6.40 31.63
CA CYS A 33 17.82 -6.32 30.17
C CYS A 33 17.07 -7.53 29.58
N VAL A 34 17.36 -8.75 30.05
CA VAL A 34 16.69 -9.97 29.56
C VAL A 34 15.24 -10.03 30.03
N GLY A 35 14.96 -9.67 31.30
CA GLY A 35 13.60 -9.60 31.84
C GLY A 35 12.71 -8.59 31.12
N TRP A 36 13.24 -7.39 30.82
CA TRP A 36 12.51 -6.37 30.07
C TRP A 36 12.24 -6.80 28.62
N SER A 37 13.21 -7.47 27.99
CA SER A 37 13.03 -8.04 26.65
C SER A 37 11.92 -9.09 26.63
N LEU A 38 11.87 -9.98 27.64
CA LEU A 38 10.84 -11.00 27.75
C LEU A 38 9.45 -10.37 27.95
N VAL A 39 9.30 -9.42 28.86
CA VAL A 39 8.03 -8.72 29.13
C VAL A 39 7.55 -7.96 27.89
N LYS A 40 8.45 -7.25 27.20
CA LYS A 40 8.13 -6.56 25.94
C LYS A 40 7.68 -7.54 24.86
N THR A 41 8.34 -8.71 24.76
CA THR A 41 7.98 -9.76 23.80
C THR A 41 6.61 -10.35 24.12
N GLN A 42 6.28 -10.56 25.40
CA GLN A 42 4.96 -11.06 25.83
C GLN A 42 3.85 -10.03 25.57
N LEU A 43 4.09 -8.75 25.83
CA LEU A 43 3.12 -7.68 25.54
C LEU A 43 2.86 -7.51 24.03
N LEU A 44 3.91 -7.61 23.21
CA LEU A 44 3.77 -7.60 21.75
C LEU A 44 3.00 -8.83 21.26
N LYS A 45 3.27 -10.00 21.84
CA LYS A 45 2.57 -11.25 21.52
C LYS A 45 1.10 -11.20 21.94
N GLN A 46 0.77 -10.63 23.10
CA GLN A 46 -0.61 -10.38 23.53
C GLN A 46 -1.33 -9.39 22.63
N LYS A 47 -0.67 -8.30 22.20
CA LYS A 47 -1.25 -7.31 21.29
C LYS A 47 -1.53 -7.92 19.91
N GLN A 48 -0.64 -8.77 19.40
CA GLN A 48 -0.85 -9.53 18.17
C GLN A 48 -1.99 -10.56 18.31
N GLN A 49 -2.06 -11.27 19.44
CA GLN A 49 -3.13 -12.23 19.72
C GLN A 49 -4.49 -11.54 19.92
N GLN A 50 -4.54 -10.37 20.56
CA GLN A 50 -5.74 -9.55 20.64
C GLN A 50 -6.21 -9.13 19.25
N VAL A 51 -5.32 -8.67 18.37
CA VAL A 51 -5.66 -8.34 16.97
C VAL A 51 -6.17 -9.56 16.20
N GLN A 52 -5.71 -10.77 16.54
CA GLN A 52 -6.21 -12.03 15.97
C GLN A 52 -7.54 -12.50 16.59
N GLN A 53 -7.78 -12.26 17.88
CA GLN A 53 -9.00 -12.67 18.60
C GLN A 53 -10.16 -11.69 18.44
N SER A 54 -9.90 -10.40 18.18
CA SER A 54 -10.93 -9.42 17.82
C SER A 54 -11.25 -9.38 16.33
N ARG A 55 -10.71 -10.33 15.55
CA ARG A 55 -11.16 -10.60 14.18
C ARG A 55 -12.54 -11.29 14.28
N PRO A 56 -13.65 -10.68 13.86
CA PRO A 56 -14.84 -11.47 13.61
C PRO A 56 -14.48 -12.60 12.63
N THR A 57 -14.88 -13.82 12.94
CA THR A 57 -14.88 -14.98 12.03
C THR A 57 -15.86 -14.71 10.91
N THR A 58 -15.50 -13.77 10.05
CA THR A 58 -16.12 -13.54 8.77
C THR A 58 -14.94 -13.57 7.83
N SER A 59 -14.80 -14.68 7.11
CA SER A 59 -14.20 -14.63 5.77
C SER A 59 -14.69 -13.34 5.12
N PRO A 60 -13.82 -12.58 4.40
CA PRO A 60 -14.29 -11.41 3.68
C PRO A 60 -15.58 -11.82 2.95
N PRO A 61 -16.68 -11.06 3.03
CA PRO A 61 -17.72 -11.26 2.04
C PRO A 61 -16.99 -11.20 0.71
N ALA A 62 -17.01 -12.32 -0.03
CA ALA A 62 -16.43 -12.36 -1.35
C ALA A 62 -16.95 -11.13 -2.07
N ALA A 63 -16.04 -10.30 -2.59
CA ALA A 63 -16.46 -9.21 -3.44
C ALA A 63 -17.40 -9.81 -4.49
N PRO A 64 -18.52 -9.15 -4.83
CA PRO A 64 -19.48 -9.74 -5.76
C PRO A 64 -18.75 -10.03 -7.07
N ASP A 65 -18.52 -11.32 -7.34
CA ASP A 65 -17.79 -11.77 -8.52
C ASP A 65 -18.49 -11.26 -9.77
N VAL A 66 -17.74 -10.63 -10.67
CA VAL A 66 -18.27 -10.34 -12.00
C VAL A 66 -18.50 -11.69 -12.68
N PRO A 67 -19.72 -11.99 -13.15
CA PRO A 67 -20.03 -13.28 -13.72
C PRO A 67 -19.12 -13.54 -14.91
N ILE A 68 -18.53 -14.74 -14.96
CA ILE A 68 -17.75 -15.17 -16.11
C ILE A 68 -18.66 -15.16 -17.35
N PRO A 69 -18.23 -14.57 -18.48
CA PRO A 69 -19.04 -14.57 -19.70
C PRO A 69 -19.44 -15.99 -20.11
N ALA A 70 -20.73 -16.21 -20.40
CA ALA A 70 -21.26 -17.55 -20.65
C ALA A 70 -20.52 -18.30 -21.78
N GLY A 71 -20.10 -17.59 -22.83
CA GLY A 71 -19.34 -18.17 -23.95
C GLY A 71 -17.90 -18.57 -23.62
N TRP A 72 -17.43 -18.40 -22.38
CA TRP A 72 -16.09 -18.83 -21.95
C TRP A 72 -16.10 -20.21 -21.31
N VAL A 73 -17.25 -20.68 -20.86
CA VAL A 73 -17.39 -21.99 -20.23
C VAL A 73 -17.13 -23.07 -21.28
N GLY A 74 -16.16 -23.95 -21.02
CA GLY A 74 -15.76 -25.02 -21.94
C GLY A 74 -15.05 -24.56 -23.22
N SER A 75 -14.68 -23.28 -23.32
CA SER A 75 -14.06 -22.70 -24.53
C SER A 75 -12.66 -22.17 -24.25
N GLN A 76 -11.79 -22.19 -25.28
CA GLN A 76 -10.52 -21.48 -25.22
C GLN A 76 -10.73 -19.98 -25.46
N VAL A 77 -10.43 -19.16 -24.46
CA VAL A 77 -10.61 -17.71 -24.49
C VAL A 77 -9.44 -17.07 -25.22
N THR A 78 -9.78 -16.19 -26.16
CA THR A 78 -8.82 -15.45 -26.96
C THR A 78 -8.77 -13.97 -26.57
N PHE A 79 -7.73 -13.25 -27.00
CA PHE A 79 -7.63 -11.80 -26.80
C PHE A 79 -8.80 -11.02 -27.41
N ARG A 80 -9.40 -11.54 -28.48
CA ARG A 80 -10.61 -10.94 -29.08
C ARG A 80 -11.79 -11.05 -28.11
N MET A 81 -12.04 -12.25 -27.59
CA MET A 81 -13.11 -12.52 -26.62
C MET A 81 -12.91 -11.72 -25.33
N LEU A 82 -11.66 -11.62 -24.85
CA LEU A 82 -11.31 -10.79 -23.70
C LEU A 82 -11.69 -9.33 -23.91
N ARG A 83 -11.30 -8.73 -25.05
CA ARG A 83 -11.59 -7.33 -25.34
C ARG A 83 -13.10 -7.06 -25.41
N GLU A 84 -13.85 -7.97 -26.04
CA GLU A 84 -15.31 -7.89 -26.10
C GLU A 84 -15.93 -7.95 -24.70
N ALA A 85 -15.50 -8.90 -23.87
CA ALA A 85 -15.98 -9.04 -22.51
C ALA A 85 -15.62 -7.84 -21.61
N LEU A 86 -14.40 -7.31 -21.72
CA LEU A 86 -13.97 -6.11 -21.00
C LEU A 86 -14.75 -4.87 -21.44
N SER A 87 -15.03 -4.73 -22.73
CA SER A 87 -15.88 -3.65 -23.24
C SER A 87 -17.31 -3.75 -22.72
N GLN A 88 -17.87 -4.96 -22.63
CA GLN A 88 -19.21 -5.19 -22.06
C GLN A 88 -19.25 -4.92 -20.56
N ALA A 89 -18.14 -5.13 -19.86
CA ALA A 89 -17.97 -4.81 -18.45
C ALA A 89 -17.58 -3.34 -18.18
N ASP A 90 -17.70 -2.46 -19.18
CA ASP A 90 -17.36 -1.03 -19.11
C ASP A 90 -15.91 -0.74 -18.67
N VAL A 91 -14.99 -1.67 -18.97
CA VAL A 91 -13.56 -1.48 -18.71
C VAL A 91 -12.96 -0.65 -19.84
N SER A 92 -12.44 0.54 -19.50
CA SER A 92 -11.77 1.41 -20.48
C SER A 92 -10.63 0.69 -21.21
N ALA A 93 -10.60 0.80 -22.54
CA ALA A 93 -9.52 0.29 -23.38
C ALA A 93 -8.16 0.95 -23.09
N SER A 94 -8.14 2.11 -22.41
CA SER A 94 -6.89 2.74 -21.97
C SER A 94 -6.24 2.04 -20.78
N LEU A 95 -6.99 1.22 -20.04
CA LEU A 95 -6.56 0.60 -18.80
C LEU A 95 -5.66 -0.62 -19.03
N TYR A 96 -5.63 -1.16 -20.25
CA TYR A 96 -4.86 -2.35 -20.56
C TYR A 96 -4.25 -2.33 -21.97
N ALA A 97 -3.26 -3.18 -22.18
CA ALA A 97 -2.63 -3.45 -23.48
C ALA A 97 -2.47 -4.96 -23.67
N LEU A 98 -2.89 -5.47 -24.83
CA LEU A 98 -2.78 -6.88 -25.19
C LEU A 98 -1.65 -7.12 -26.21
N PRO A 99 -1.14 -8.36 -26.34
CA PRO A 99 -0.13 -8.69 -27.34
C PRO A 99 -0.55 -8.28 -28.75
N GLY A 100 0.38 -7.67 -29.50
CA GLY A 100 0.15 -7.20 -30.86
C GLY A 100 -0.61 -5.87 -30.97
N GLN A 101 -1.09 -5.29 -29.85
CA GLN A 101 -1.73 -3.98 -29.85
C GLN A 101 -0.75 -2.85 -29.49
N HIS A 102 -1.10 -1.63 -29.90
CA HIS A 102 -0.37 -0.44 -29.47
C HIS A 102 -0.60 -0.18 -27.97
N ARG A 103 0.46 0.26 -27.30
CA ARG A 103 0.38 0.69 -25.90
C ARG A 103 -0.49 1.95 -25.78
N PRO A 104 -1.34 2.05 -24.73
CA PRO A 104 -2.06 3.27 -24.42
C PRO A 104 -1.12 4.47 -24.35
N ARG A 105 -1.49 5.55 -25.05
CA ARG A 105 -0.76 6.82 -25.01
C ARG A 105 -1.37 7.75 -23.98
N SER A 106 -0.55 8.63 -23.43
CA SER A 106 -1.00 9.74 -22.56
C SER A 106 -1.69 9.30 -21.26
N VAL A 107 -1.48 8.06 -20.81
CA VAL A 107 -1.91 7.57 -19.50
C VAL A 107 -0.70 7.40 -18.58
N SER A 108 -0.90 7.56 -17.27
CA SER A 108 0.18 7.40 -16.29
C SER A 108 0.57 5.93 -16.08
N SER A 109 -0.42 5.03 -16.09
CA SER A 109 -0.22 3.60 -15.94
C SER A 109 -1.28 2.81 -16.69
N TYR A 110 -1.02 1.52 -16.93
CA TYR A 110 -1.97 0.55 -17.52
C TYR A 110 -1.51 -0.89 -17.24
N TYR A 111 -2.43 -1.86 -17.33
CA TYR A 111 -2.13 -3.29 -17.29
C TYR A 111 -1.57 -3.78 -18.63
N LEU A 112 -0.61 -4.69 -18.61
CA LEU A 112 0.00 -5.24 -19.82
C LEU A 112 -0.04 -6.76 -19.78
N LEU A 113 -0.61 -7.36 -20.82
CA LEU A 113 -0.30 -8.74 -21.20
C LEU A 113 0.76 -8.71 -22.30
N ALA A 114 1.88 -9.37 -22.07
CA ALA A 114 2.96 -9.49 -23.04
C ALA A 114 3.19 -10.98 -23.38
N LYS A 115 3.43 -11.25 -24.67
CA LYS A 115 3.82 -12.60 -25.12
C LYS A 115 5.30 -12.80 -24.84
N THR A 116 5.65 -13.94 -24.25
CA THR A 116 7.04 -14.39 -24.05
C THR A 116 7.35 -15.56 -25.00
N ARG A 117 8.56 -16.13 -24.91
CA ARG A 117 8.95 -17.28 -25.73
C ARG A 117 8.14 -18.54 -25.39
N THR A 118 7.74 -18.69 -24.13
CA THR A 118 7.14 -19.92 -23.59
C THR A 118 5.71 -19.72 -23.09
N GLY A 119 5.15 -18.51 -23.20
CA GLY A 119 3.81 -18.21 -22.70
C GLY A 119 3.54 -16.72 -22.68
N PHE A 120 3.01 -16.24 -21.56
CA PHE A 120 2.57 -14.87 -21.37
C PHE A 120 2.97 -14.35 -19.99
N THR A 121 3.25 -13.06 -19.90
CA THR A 121 3.44 -12.34 -18.64
C THR A 121 2.38 -11.26 -18.51
N ALA A 122 1.84 -11.12 -17.31
CA ALA A 122 0.93 -10.06 -16.94
C ALA A 122 1.58 -9.13 -15.92
N GLY A 123 1.24 -7.85 -16.02
CA GLY A 123 1.82 -6.84 -15.15
C GLY A 123 1.15 -5.50 -15.30
N THR A 124 1.76 -4.49 -14.69
CA THR A 124 1.42 -3.08 -14.89
C THR A 124 2.63 -2.32 -15.40
N VAL A 125 2.39 -1.34 -16.25
CA VAL A 125 3.37 -0.31 -16.58
C VAL A 125 2.96 0.97 -15.85
N ASP A 126 3.84 1.55 -15.06
CA ASP A 126 3.68 2.85 -14.41
C ASP A 126 4.82 3.78 -14.85
N GLY A 127 4.50 4.79 -15.66
CA GLY A 127 5.48 5.59 -16.39
C GLY A 127 6.39 4.71 -17.27
N ARG A 128 7.67 4.59 -16.88
CA ARG A 128 8.66 3.75 -17.58
C ARG A 128 8.95 2.42 -16.87
N GLN A 129 8.33 2.18 -15.72
CA GLN A 129 8.61 1.03 -14.89
C GLN A 129 7.57 -0.05 -15.11
N GLY A 130 8.01 -1.23 -15.53
CA GLY A 130 7.19 -2.44 -15.58
C GLY A 130 7.22 -3.16 -14.23
N ARG A 131 6.08 -3.70 -13.82
CA ARG A 131 5.94 -4.59 -12.68
C ARG A 131 5.27 -5.86 -13.15
N ILE A 132 5.94 -7.00 -13.00
CA ILE A 132 5.38 -8.30 -13.33
C ILE A 132 4.52 -8.75 -12.15
N GLY A 133 3.35 -9.28 -12.45
CA GLY A 133 2.42 -9.86 -11.49
C GLY A 133 2.34 -11.36 -11.58
N ALA A 134 2.05 -11.85 -12.79
CA ALA A 134 1.74 -13.26 -13.02
C ALA A 134 2.29 -13.74 -14.37
N GLU A 135 2.50 -15.05 -14.47
CA GLU A 135 2.94 -15.72 -15.70
C GLU A 135 1.98 -16.84 -16.06
N PHE A 136 1.76 -17.05 -17.35
CA PHE A 136 0.79 -18.02 -17.86
C PHE A 136 1.39 -18.82 -19.01
N SER A 137 0.99 -20.09 -19.11
CA SER A 137 1.47 -20.96 -20.20
C SER A 137 0.62 -20.77 -21.46
N THR A 138 -0.63 -20.33 -21.30
CA THR A 138 -1.60 -20.23 -22.39
C THR A 138 -2.23 -18.85 -22.51
N GLU A 139 -2.72 -18.51 -23.70
CA GLU A 139 -3.52 -17.30 -23.95
C GLU A 139 -4.80 -17.31 -23.11
N ASP A 140 -5.38 -18.51 -22.98
CA ASP A 140 -6.60 -18.82 -22.24
C ASP A 140 -6.53 -18.40 -20.76
N GLU A 141 -5.47 -18.83 -20.07
CA GLU A 141 -5.22 -18.50 -18.67
C GLU A 141 -4.94 -17.01 -18.48
N ALA A 142 -4.09 -16.43 -19.35
CA ALA A 142 -3.74 -15.02 -19.30
C ALA A 142 -4.98 -14.12 -19.48
N CYS A 143 -5.88 -14.49 -20.40
CA CYS A 143 -7.11 -13.75 -20.64
C CYS A 143 -8.06 -13.83 -19.44
N ARG A 144 -8.26 -15.02 -18.86
CA ARG A 144 -9.11 -15.19 -17.67
C ARG A 144 -8.59 -14.40 -16.49
N TRP A 145 -7.28 -14.47 -16.25
CA TRP A 145 -6.65 -13.71 -15.18
C TRP A 145 -6.85 -12.20 -15.38
N LEU A 146 -6.59 -11.67 -16.58
CA LEU A 146 -6.73 -10.23 -16.81
C LEU A 146 -8.19 -9.79 -16.70
N TYR A 147 -9.13 -10.60 -17.15
CA TYR A 147 -10.56 -10.35 -16.93
C TYR A 147 -10.90 -10.31 -15.44
N GLY A 148 -10.41 -11.27 -14.65
CA GLY A 148 -10.62 -11.29 -13.21
C GLY A 148 -10.02 -10.07 -12.50
N GLU A 149 -8.88 -9.53 -12.98
CA GLU A 149 -8.31 -8.29 -12.45
C GLU A 149 -9.11 -7.05 -12.82
N LEU A 150 -9.60 -7.00 -14.06
CA LEU A 150 -10.15 -5.76 -14.60
C LEU A 150 -11.66 -5.68 -14.51
N ALA A 151 -12.39 -6.77 -14.71
CA ALA A 151 -13.83 -6.76 -14.63
C ALA A 151 -14.22 -6.72 -13.15
N ILE A 152 -14.61 -5.54 -12.67
CA ILE A 152 -15.11 -5.34 -11.31
C ILE A 152 -16.55 -4.85 -11.37
N ARG A 153 -17.34 -5.15 -10.34
CA ARG A 153 -18.68 -4.58 -10.24
C ARG A 153 -18.57 -3.08 -9.93
N GLU A 154 -18.87 -2.26 -10.92
CA GLU A 154 -18.91 -0.80 -10.77
C GLU A 154 -20.06 -0.40 -9.83
N THR A 155 -19.73 0.27 -8.73
CA THR A 155 -20.71 0.88 -7.82
C THR A 155 -20.71 2.40 -8.02
N PRO A 156 -21.89 3.05 -8.11
CA PRO A 156 -21.96 4.50 -8.22
C PRO A 156 -21.16 5.20 -7.10
N PRO A 157 -20.39 6.26 -7.41
CA PRO A 157 -19.63 6.98 -6.39
C PRO A 157 -20.55 7.58 -5.32
N ILE A 158 -20.22 7.35 -4.05
CA ILE A 158 -20.99 7.86 -2.91
C ILE A 158 -20.85 9.39 -2.86
N ARG A 159 -21.96 10.10 -2.67
CA ARG A 159 -21.94 11.54 -2.39
C ARG A 159 -21.90 11.77 -0.90
N LEU A 160 -20.92 12.52 -0.43
CA LEU A 160 -20.81 12.92 0.97
C LEU A 160 -21.67 14.17 1.23
N THR A 161 -22.22 14.24 2.43
CA THR A 161 -22.86 15.46 2.95
C THR A 161 -21.80 16.52 3.31
N ILE A 162 -22.21 17.78 3.41
CA ILE A 162 -21.31 18.88 3.83
C ILE A 162 -20.65 18.60 5.18
N GLN A 163 -21.37 17.97 6.12
CA GLN A 163 -20.82 17.60 7.42
C GLN A 163 -19.75 16.50 7.29
N GLN A 164 -20.00 15.48 6.48
CA GLN A 164 -19.03 14.42 6.21
C GLN A 164 -17.79 14.96 5.50
N GLU A 165 -17.94 15.90 4.57
CA GLU A 165 -16.81 16.58 3.91
C GLU A 165 -15.93 17.34 4.92
N ARG A 166 -16.54 18.07 5.87
CA ARG A 166 -15.79 18.78 6.93
C ARG A 166 -15.06 17.83 7.87
N GLN A 167 -15.72 16.75 8.27
CA GLN A 167 -15.12 15.71 9.12
C GLN A 167 -13.95 15.03 8.40
N ALA A 168 -14.12 14.72 7.11
CA ALA A 168 -13.07 14.14 6.30
C ALA A 168 -11.86 15.07 6.16
N ALA A 169 -12.08 16.37 5.94
CA ALA A 169 -10.99 17.35 5.86
C ALA A 169 -10.17 17.42 7.17
N GLN A 170 -10.84 17.43 8.33
CA GLN A 170 -10.18 17.39 9.64
C GLN A 170 -9.40 16.09 9.83
N ALA A 171 -10.01 14.95 9.50
CA ALA A 171 -9.38 13.64 9.57
C ALA A 171 -8.14 13.59 8.67
N THR A 172 -8.21 14.10 7.44
CA THR A 172 -7.08 14.18 6.51
C THR A 172 -5.96 15.04 7.06
N ALA A 173 -6.25 16.20 7.66
CA ALA A 173 -5.24 17.04 8.29
C ALA A 173 -4.50 16.29 9.43
N SER A 174 -5.23 15.56 10.28
CA SER A 174 -4.62 14.73 11.31
C SER A 174 -3.74 13.61 10.73
N LEU A 175 -4.19 12.94 9.67
CA LEU A 175 -3.41 11.91 8.97
C LEU A 175 -2.09 12.49 8.44
N VAL A 176 -2.16 13.63 7.76
CA VAL A 176 -0.97 14.28 7.19
C VAL A 176 0.03 14.64 8.29
N GLN A 177 -0.45 15.18 9.42
CA GLN A 177 0.42 15.53 10.54
C GLN A 177 1.05 14.29 11.18
N ASP A 178 0.28 13.22 11.38
CA ASP A 178 0.77 11.97 11.98
C ASP A 178 1.86 11.33 11.11
N VAL A 179 1.60 11.21 9.80
CA VAL A 179 2.60 10.70 8.84
C VAL A 179 3.86 11.56 8.86
N ARG A 180 3.73 12.89 8.84
CA ARG A 180 4.90 13.80 8.89
C ARG A 180 5.71 13.63 10.17
N ASN A 181 5.05 13.54 11.32
CA ASN A 181 5.72 13.32 12.60
C ASN A 181 6.44 11.96 12.63
N GLY A 182 5.79 10.90 12.15
CA GLY A 182 6.39 9.56 12.08
C GLY A 182 7.61 9.50 11.17
N ILE A 183 7.53 10.13 9.99
CA ILE A 183 8.66 10.17 9.04
C ILE A 183 9.81 11.04 9.60
N ALA A 184 9.51 12.18 10.22
CA ALA A 184 10.53 12.99 10.89
C ALA A 184 11.24 12.20 12.01
N GLY A 185 10.48 11.46 12.82
CA GLY A 185 11.03 10.56 13.84
C GLY A 185 11.82 9.38 13.27
N SER A 186 11.61 9.04 11.99
CA SER A 186 12.33 7.98 11.26
C SER A 186 13.46 8.53 10.38
N ALA A 187 13.96 9.75 10.66
CA ALA A 187 15.01 10.42 9.88
C ALA A 187 14.70 10.50 8.37
N GLY A 188 13.43 10.67 8.01
CA GLY A 188 12.98 10.77 6.61
C GLY A 188 12.63 9.44 5.94
N ALA A 189 12.82 8.30 6.62
CA ALA A 189 12.50 6.99 6.04
C ALA A 189 10.98 6.78 5.85
N PRO A 190 10.54 6.15 4.74
CA PRO A 190 9.16 5.70 4.57
C PRO A 190 8.76 4.68 5.65
N LEU A 191 7.51 4.72 6.09
CA LEU A 191 6.98 3.85 7.15
C LEU A 191 5.65 3.19 6.76
N PRO A 192 5.31 2.01 7.32
CA PRO A 192 3.96 1.47 7.24
C PRO A 192 2.97 2.36 7.98
N TYR A 193 1.85 2.70 7.34
CA TYR A 193 0.80 3.54 7.92
C TYR A 193 -0.58 2.87 7.74
N PRO A 194 -1.39 2.73 8.81
CA PRO A 194 -2.72 2.15 8.72
C PRO A 194 -3.73 3.16 8.16
N LEU A 195 -4.46 2.75 7.13
CA LEU A 195 -5.64 3.46 6.64
C LEU A 195 -6.88 2.83 7.27
N GLU A 196 -7.52 3.58 8.16
CA GLU A 196 -8.74 3.16 8.86
C GLU A 196 -10.00 3.36 8.01
N PRO A 197 -11.06 2.57 8.22
CA PRO A 197 -12.35 2.79 7.58
C PRO A 197 -12.86 4.22 7.76
N GLY A 198 -13.47 4.77 6.72
CA GLY A 198 -13.97 6.13 6.67
C GLY A 198 -12.95 7.19 6.24
N ARG A 199 -11.64 6.88 6.23
CA ARG A 199 -10.61 7.79 5.72
C ARG A 199 -10.80 8.04 4.22
N LEU A 200 -10.55 9.27 3.78
CA LEU A 200 -10.56 9.63 2.37
C LEU A 200 -9.14 9.72 1.82
N VAL A 201 -8.97 9.19 0.62
CA VAL A 201 -7.76 9.27 -0.19
C VAL A 201 -8.15 9.54 -1.63
N ASP A 202 -7.22 10.05 -2.42
CA ASP A 202 -7.45 10.33 -3.83
C ASP A 202 -6.26 9.91 -4.70
N ALA A 203 -6.47 9.88 -6.01
CA ALA A 203 -5.40 9.61 -6.98
C ALA A 203 -5.63 10.36 -8.29
N PHE A 204 -4.55 10.82 -8.89
CA PHE A 204 -4.48 11.21 -10.29
C PHE A 204 -3.96 10.04 -11.13
N GLY A 205 -4.53 9.85 -12.32
CA GLY A 205 -4.18 8.75 -13.21
C GLY A 205 -5.13 7.56 -13.14
N GLN A 206 -4.74 6.47 -13.79
CA GLN A 206 -5.54 5.24 -13.86
C GLN A 206 -5.42 4.39 -12.59
N GLU A 207 -6.46 3.60 -12.33
CA GLU A 207 -6.53 2.66 -11.20
C GLU A 207 -5.56 1.47 -11.31
N SER A 208 -4.84 1.33 -12.43
CA SER A 208 -3.67 0.45 -12.56
C SER A 208 -2.46 0.90 -11.74
N GLY A 209 -2.45 2.15 -11.28
CA GLY A 209 -1.41 2.66 -10.40
C GLY A 209 -1.50 2.12 -8.98
N MET A 210 -0.48 2.41 -8.17
CA MET A 210 -0.38 1.99 -6.76
C MET A 210 -0.21 3.17 -5.80
N THR A 211 -0.30 4.41 -6.30
CA THR A 211 -0.04 5.60 -5.49
C THR A 211 -1.33 6.35 -5.22
N LEU A 212 -1.62 6.55 -3.94
CA LEU A 212 -2.69 7.38 -3.41
C LEU A 212 -2.09 8.63 -2.75
N SER A 213 -2.90 9.66 -2.55
CA SER A 213 -2.57 10.79 -1.68
C SER A 213 -3.68 10.97 -0.65
N PRO A 214 -3.39 11.59 0.51
CA PRO A 214 -4.45 12.08 1.38
C PRO A 214 -5.38 12.99 0.60
N ASP A 215 -6.67 12.88 0.88
CA ASP A 215 -7.70 13.57 0.12
C ASP A 215 -7.48 15.08 0.00
N GLY A 216 -7.63 15.62 -1.20
CA GLY A 216 -7.49 17.06 -1.44
C GLY A 216 -6.05 17.58 -1.46
N THR A 217 -5.04 16.70 -1.43
CA THR A 217 -3.63 17.10 -1.56
C THR A 217 -3.42 17.93 -2.84
N PRO A 218 -2.85 19.15 -2.79
CA PRO A 218 -2.62 19.96 -3.99
C PRO A 218 -1.77 19.22 -5.03
N PHE A 219 -2.06 19.40 -6.32
CA PHE A 219 -1.37 18.68 -7.40
C PHE A 219 0.15 18.93 -7.35
N GLY A 220 0.55 20.18 -7.13
CA GLY A 220 1.96 20.57 -6.99
C GLY A 220 2.70 19.86 -5.86
N GLN A 221 2.01 19.30 -4.85
CA GLN A 221 2.65 18.61 -3.72
C GLN A 221 2.90 17.12 -3.97
N ARG A 222 2.43 16.57 -5.10
CA ARG A 222 2.40 15.11 -5.35
C ARG A 222 3.66 14.58 -6.04
N GLY A 223 4.46 15.49 -6.62
CA GLY A 223 5.64 15.11 -7.41
C GLY A 223 5.26 14.28 -8.63
N LEU A 224 4.09 14.57 -9.20
CA LEU A 224 3.59 13.93 -10.42
C LEU A 224 3.95 14.77 -11.64
N PRO A 225 4.21 14.16 -12.80
CA PRO A 225 4.43 14.91 -14.03
C PRO A 225 3.14 15.64 -14.47
N PRO A 226 3.23 16.78 -15.18
CA PRO A 226 2.05 17.51 -15.66
C PRO A 226 1.08 16.67 -16.49
N SER A 227 1.58 15.66 -17.21
CA SER A 227 0.78 14.71 -17.98
C SER A 227 -0.22 13.93 -17.12
N ALA A 228 0.06 13.71 -15.83
CA ALA A 228 -0.84 13.03 -14.90
C ALA A 228 -2.12 13.82 -14.61
N ARG A 229 -2.17 15.12 -14.96
CA ARG A 229 -3.36 15.97 -14.81
C ARG A 229 -4.25 15.98 -16.06
N VAL A 230 -3.71 15.61 -17.22
CA VAL A 230 -4.39 15.73 -18.50
C VAL A 230 -5.46 14.66 -18.64
N THR A 231 -6.72 15.07 -18.77
CA THR A 231 -7.82 14.16 -19.11
C THR A 231 -7.80 13.90 -20.60
N VAL A 232 -7.39 12.71 -21.02
CA VAL A 232 -7.28 12.31 -22.43
C VAL A 232 -8.64 11.99 -23.03
N ASN A 233 -9.50 11.31 -22.27
CA ASN A 233 -10.86 10.97 -22.66
C ASN A 233 -11.82 11.59 -21.63
N PRO A 234 -12.67 12.56 -22.01
CA PRO A 234 -13.62 13.19 -21.08
C PRO A 234 -14.59 12.21 -20.43
N LYS A 235 -14.83 11.04 -21.04
CA LYS A 235 -15.68 9.98 -20.48
C LYS A 235 -14.98 9.13 -19.42
N VAL A 236 -13.65 9.19 -19.34
CA VAL A 236 -12.86 8.42 -18.38
C VAL A 236 -12.21 9.40 -17.41
N PRO A 237 -12.60 9.40 -16.12
CA PRO A 237 -11.98 10.27 -15.14
C PRO A 237 -10.46 10.03 -15.07
N ASN A 238 -9.70 11.11 -14.92
CA ASN A 238 -8.26 11.05 -14.66
C ASN A 238 -7.92 11.48 -13.21
N TYR A 239 -8.95 11.71 -12.41
CA TYR A 239 -8.86 11.96 -10.98
C TYR A 239 -10.00 11.21 -10.30
N TYR A 240 -9.66 10.51 -9.23
CA TYR A 240 -10.59 9.69 -8.46
C TYR A 240 -10.42 9.98 -6.98
N ARG A 241 -11.54 9.90 -6.27
CA ARG A 241 -11.60 10.03 -4.82
C ARG A 241 -12.20 8.75 -4.24
N TYR A 242 -11.67 8.31 -3.11
CA TYR A 242 -12.02 7.04 -2.49
C TYR A 242 -12.24 7.18 -1.00
N GLN A 243 -13.14 6.36 -0.48
CA GLN A 243 -13.28 6.09 0.94
C GLN A 243 -12.71 4.72 1.25
N VAL A 244 -11.94 4.63 2.33
CA VAL A 244 -11.48 3.36 2.87
C VAL A 244 -12.67 2.65 3.51
N LEU A 245 -12.98 1.45 3.04
CA LEU A 245 -14.10 0.64 3.54
C LEU A 245 -13.63 -0.43 4.53
N LYS A 246 -12.43 -0.97 4.29
CA LYS A 246 -11.77 -1.96 5.14
C LYS A 246 -10.36 -1.47 5.47
N GLN A 247 -9.92 -1.67 6.71
CA GLN A 247 -8.58 -1.30 7.14
C GLN A 247 -7.51 -2.03 6.31
N PHE A 248 -6.48 -1.29 5.88
CA PHE A 248 -5.27 -1.85 5.29
C PHE A 248 -4.07 -0.94 5.53
N GLN A 249 -2.86 -1.47 5.34
CA GLN A 249 -1.62 -0.70 5.48
C GLN A 249 -1.10 -0.22 4.12
N VAL A 250 -0.52 0.97 4.12
CA VAL A 250 0.20 1.56 2.99
C VAL A 250 1.60 1.93 3.43
N ARG A 251 2.53 2.05 2.48
CA ARG A 251 3.83 2.66 2.73
C ARG A 251 3.69 4.17 2.57
N ALA A 252 3.76 4.89 3.67
CA ALA A 252 3.73 6.34 3.68
C ALA A 252 5.13 6.93 3.49
N SER A 253 5.24 7.98 2.68
CA SER A 253 6.47 8.75 2.47
C SER A 253 6.19 10.23 2.25
N ILE A 254 7.22 11.07 2.35
CA ILE A 254 7.15 12.47 1.91
C ILE A 254 7.69 12.56 0.49
N VAL A 255 6.93 13.19 -0.40
CA VAL A 255 7.37 13.48 -1.76
C VAL A 255 8.56 14.44 -1.69
N PRO A 256 9.71 14.12 -2.32
CA PRO A 256 10.85 15.03 -2.36
C PRO A 256 10.47 16.39 -2.93
N THR A 257 10.97 17.47 -2.34
CA THR A 257 10.74 18.83 -2.83
C THR A 257 11.71 19.13 -3.98
N GLY A 258 11.17 19.52 -5.13
CA GLY A 258 11.93 20.02 -6.28
C GLY A 258 12.46 21.44 -6.05
N THR A 259 13.36 21.89 -6.92
CA THR A 259 13.91 23.25 -6.90
C THR A 259 12.87 24.33 -7.20
N ASP A 260 11.76 23.97 -7.82
CA ASP A 260 10.59 24.80 -8.11
C ASP A 260 9.58 24.86 -6.94
N GLY A 261 9.91 24.23 -5.80
CA GLY A 261 9.04 24.17 -4.62
C GLY A 261 7.88 23.17 -4.74
N THR A 262 7.81 22.39 -5.83
CA THR A 262 6.84 21.29 -5.96
C THR A 262 7.27 20.10 -5.10
N GLY A 263 6.32 19.29 -4.62
CA GLY A 263 6.55 18.19 -3.70
C GLY A 263 6.19 18.51 -2.24
N GLY A 264 6.77 17.79 -1.29
CA GLY A 264 6.50 17.95 0.14
C GLY A 264 5.16 17.41 0.65
N GLY A 265 4.32 16.89 -0.25
CA GLY A 265 3.08 16.19 0.09
C GLY A 265 3.34 14.80 0.67
N VAL A 266 2.33 14.26 1.35
CA VAL A 266 2.33 12.86 1.78
C VAL A 266 1.95 11.98 0.59
N ARG A 267 2.74 10.94 0.36
CA ARG A 267 2.46 9.88 -0.61
C ARG A 267 2.11 8.60 0.14
N LEU A 268 1.06 7.92 -0.31
CA LEU A 268 0.61 6.63 0.22
C LEU A 268 0.73 5.58 -0.88
N THR A 269 1.71 4.70 -0.78
CA THR A 269 1.95 3.65 -1.79
C THR A 269 1.37 2.33 -1.32
N VAL A 270 0.57 1.68 -2.16
CA VAL A 270 0.10 0.31 -1.93
C VAL A 270 1.27 -0.65 -2.10
N ASP A 271 1.63 -1.33 -1.02
CA ASP A 271 2.77 -2.25 -0.96
C ASP A 271 2.28 -3.65 -0.59
N ALA A 272 2.53 -4.63 -1.46
CA ALA A 272 2.10 -6.01 -1.26
C ALA A 272 2.62 -6.59 0.07
N GLY A 273 3.83 -6.22 0.49
CA GLY A 273 4.45 -6.74 1.71
C GLY A 273 3.78 -6.26 3.01
N LEU A 274 2.79 -5.37 2.92
CA LEU A 274 2.03 -4.88 4.07
C LEU A 274 0.66 -5.57 4.24
N PHE A 275 0.35 -6.55 3.39
CA PHE A 275 -0.85 -7.39 3.50
C PHE A 275 -0.50 -8.75 4.08
N ALA A 276 -1.42 -9.33 4.87
CA ALA A 276 -1.25 -10.68 5.41
C ALA A 276 -1.18 -11.74 4.31
N ASP A 277 -2.00 -11.56 3.28
CA ASP A 277 -1.98 -12.33 2.04
C ASP A 277 -1.58 -11.36 0.91
N PRO A 278 -0.28 -11.28 0.57
CA PRO A 278 0.23 -10.31 -0.40
C PRO A 278 -0.38 -10.52 -1.79
N PRO A 279 -0.96 -9.48 -2.42
CA PRO A 279 -1.39 -9.59 -3.81
C PRO A 279 -0.18 -9.63 -4.75
N GLU A 280 -0.32 -10.41 -5.83
CA GLU A 280 0.67 -10.43 -6.93
C GLU A 280 0.86 -9.03 -7.55
N LEU A 281 -0.24 -8.29 -7.73
CA LEU A 281 -0.24 -6.91 -8.22
C LEU A 281 -1.05 -5.99 -7.31
N PRO A 282 -0.42 -5.33 -6.32
CA PRO A 282 -1.08 -4.28 -5.58
C PRO A 282 -1.28 -3.06 -6.50
N THR A 283 -2.55 -2.79 -6.80
CA THR A 283 -3.02 -1.61 -7.54
C THR A 283 -4.24 -1.02 -6.84
N ILE A 284 -4.62 0.20 -7.21
CA ILE A 284 -5.86 0.81 -6.71
C ILE A 284 -7.08 -0.01 -7.17
N ARG A 285 -7.06 -0.55 -8.40
CA ARG A 285 -8.12 -1.42 -8.90
C ARG A 285 -8.23 -2.71 -8.10
N TRP A 286 -7.10 -3.28 -7.68
CA TRP A 286 -7.10 -4.44 -6.78
C TRP A 286 -7.78 -4.11 -5.44
N LEU A 287 -7.51 -2.93 -4.87
CA LEU A 287 -8.17 -2.47 -3.64
C LEU A 287 -9.68 -2.30 -3.81
N LEU A 288 -10.13 -1.76 -4.94
CA LEU A 288 -11.56 -1.66 -5.27
C LEU A 288 -12.20 -3.04 -5.40
N ARG A 289 -11.59 -3.93 -6.20
CA ARG A 289 -12.07 -5.30 -6.41
C ARG A 289 -12.23 -6.05 -5.09
N ASN A 290 -11.28 -5.88 -4.16
CA ASN A 290 -11.27 -6.59 -2.88
C ASN A 290 -12.00 -5.84 -1.74
N GLY A 291 -12.72 -4.76 -2.06
CA GLY A 291 -13.55 -4.03 -1.09
C GLY A 291 -12.77 -3.23 -0.04
N TYR A 292 -11.50 -2.92 -0.29
CA TYR A 292 -10.73 -2.00 0.58
C TYR A 292 -11.11 -0.54 0.35
N LEU A 293 -11.45 -0.19 -0.89
CA LEU A 293 -11.84 1.14 -1.30
C LEU A 293 -13.24 1.15 -1.93
N GLY A 294 -13.95 2.26 -1.75
CA GLY A 294 -15.16 2.60 -2.51
C GLY A 294 -15.01 3.98 -3.13
N ARG A 295 -15.56 4.19 -4.33
CA ARG A 295 -15.47 5.50 -5.01
C ARG A 295 -16.36 6.53 -4.34
N VAL A 296 -15.86 7.76 -4.26
CA VAL A 296 -16.55 8.95 -3.75
C VAL A 296 -16.68 9.96 -4.88
N SER A 297 -17.81 10.66 -4.92
CA SER A 297 -18.04 11.71 -5.91
C SER A 297 -17.00 12.82 -5.79
N VAL A 298 -16.52 13.31 -6.94
CA VAL A 298 -15.55 14.41 -7.02
C VAL A 298 -16.29 15.73 -7.06
N ALA A 299 -16.20 16.52 -5.99
CA ALA A 299 -16.76 17.88 -5.95
C ALA A 299 -15.83 18.90 -6.63
N ALA A 300 -14.51 18.75 -6.43
CA ALA A 300 -13.48 19.60 -7.02
C ALA A 300 -12.19 18.80 -7.21
N VAL A 301 -11.49 19.06 -8.32
CA VAL A 301 -10.16 18.48 -8.57
C VAL A 301 -9.10 19.40 -7.96
N PRO A 302 -8.20 18.90 -7.09
CA PRO A 302 -7.13 19.71 -6.52
C PRO A 302 -6.25 20.39 -7.59
N LYS A 303 -5.91 21.65 -7.33
CA LYS A 303 -5.04 22.46 -8.21
C LYS A 303 -3.57 22.20 -7.97
#